data_AF-A0A9D5AI95-F1
#
_entry.id   AF-A0A9D5AI95-F1
#
_cell.length_a   1.000
_cell.length_b   1.000
_cell.length_c   1.000
_cell.angle_alpha   90.00
_cell.angle_beta   90.00
_cell.angle_gamma   90.00
#
_symmetry.space_group_name_H-M   'P 1'
#
loop_
_entity.id
_entity.type
_entity.pdbx_description
1 polymer ?
#
loop_
_entity_poly.entity_id
_entity_poly.type
_entity_poly.pdbx_seq_one_letter_code
_entity_poly.pdbx_strand_id
1 'polypeptide(L)'
;MIVSLPLTKSKTLVFQAGAKHVYAVEASEMAEYARKLIAGNPTLAQRITVIKGRVEDVELPEKADILISEPMGTLLVNERMLESYVIARDRFLTPTGKMFPGVGRIHMAPFTDEYLFIEIANKVCNVFVCI
;
A
#
# COMPACT_ATOMS: atom_id res chain seq x y z
N MET A 1 -15.46 2.27 -0.44
CA MET A 1 -14.22 1.46 -0.60
C MET A 1 -13.00 2.30 -0.22
N ILE A 2 -12.02 1.73 0.49
CA ILE A 2 -10.83 2.47 0.95
C ILE A 2 -9.59 2.00 0.23
N VAL A 3 -8.82 2.95 -0.30
CA VAL A 3 -7.49 2.68 -0.87
C VAL A 3 -6.44 3.51 -0.14
N SER A 4 -5.63 2.87 0.71
CA SER A 4 -4.46 3.49 1.34
C SER A 4 -3.18 3.14 0.58
N LEU A 5 -2.49 4.17 0.04
CA LEU A 5 -1.09 4.23 -0.45
C LEU A 5 -0.57 3.22 -1.52
N PRO A 6 0.46 3.60 -2.33
CA PRO A 6 0.63 4.83 -3.11
C PRO A 6 -0.28 4.81 -4.36
N LEU A 7 -0.28 5.87 -5.17
CA LEU A 7 -1.12 6.00 -6.38
C LEU A 7 -0.72 5.05 -7.51
N THR A 8 -0.96 3.75 -7.35
CA THR A 8 -0.82 2.76 -8.42
C THR A 8 -2.17 2.48 -9.11
N LYS A 9 -2.09 1.84 -10.28
CA LYS A 9 -3.18 1.46 -11.22
C LYS A 9 -4.43 0.88 -10.55
N SER A 10 -4.28 0.34 -9.34
CA SER A 10 -5.33 -0.25 -8.50
C SER A 10 -6.55 0.67 -8.29
N LYS A 11 -6.35 1.98 -8.14
CA LYS A 11 -7.48 2.93 -7.91
C LYS A 11 -8.40 3.05 -9.13
N THR A 12 -7.82 3.07 -10.33
CA THR A 12 -8.59 3.11 -11.59
C THR A 12 -9.26 1.76 -11.87
N LEU A 13 -8.56 0.65 -11.61
CA LEU A 13 -9.10 -0.71 -11.76
C LEU A 13 -10.36 -0.94 -10.92
N VAL A 14 -10.38 -0.40 -9.70
CA VAL A 14 -11.52 -0.46 -8.80
C VAL A 14 -12.73 0.29 -9.34
N PHE A 15 -12.50 1.47 -9.92
CA PHE A 15 -13.58 2.20 -10.58
C PHE A 15 -14.13 1.40 -11.75
N GLN A 16 -13.25 0.80 -12.57
CA GLN A 16 -13.67 -0.06 -13.68
C GLN A 16 -14.42 -1.32 -13.20
N ALA A 17 -14.14 -1.79 -11.98
CA ALA A 17 -14.84 -2.89 -11.33
C ALA A 17 -16.23 -2.54 -10.79
N GLY A 18 -16.71 -1.30 -10.98
CA GLY A 18 -18.09 -0.90 -10.67
C GLY A 18 -18.32 -0.43 -9.23
N ALA A 19 -17.28 0.04 -8.53
CA ALA A 19 -17.44 0.61 -7.19
C ALA A 19 -18.40 1.82 -7.20
N LYS A 20 -19.32 1.85 -6.21
CA LYS A 20 -20.24 2.98 -5.99
C LYS A 20 -19.47 4.27 -5.67
N HIS A 21 -18.52 4.17 -4.72
CA HIS A 21 -17.67 5.28 -4.30
C HIS A 21 -16.34 4.79 -3.73
N VAL A 22 -15.27 5.55 -3.96
CA VAL A 22 -13.90 5.25 -3.53
C VAL A 22 -13.34 6.40 -2.69
N TYR A 23 -12.94 6.09 -1.46
CA TYR A 23 -12.16 6.96 -0.60
C TYR A 23 -10.68 6.57 -0.71
N ALA A 24 -9.89 7.45 -1.31
CA ALA A 24 -8.45 7.28 -1.43
C ALA A 24 -7.76 8.07 -0.32
N VAL A 25 -7.22 7.37 0.67
CA VAL A 25 -6.48 7.98 1.79
C VAL A 25 -5.00 7.99 1.44
N GLU A 26 -4.36 9.16 1.52
CA GLU A 26 -2.96 9.36 1.16
C GLU A 26 -2.30 10.33 2.14
N ALA A 27 -1.25 9.90 2.83
CA ALA A 27 -0.59 10.73 3.84
C ALA A 27 0.37 11.75 3.24
N SER A 28 0.94 11.45 2.06
CA SER A 28 1.94 12.29 1.42
C SER A 28 1.35 13.43 0.58
N GLU A 29 2.21 14.36 0.14
CA GLU A 29 1.85 15.40 -0.84
C GLU A 29 1.39 14.83 -2.18
N MET A 30 1.59 13.53 -2.43
CA MET A 30 1.09 12.85 -3.61
C MET A 30 -0.45 12.92 -3.71
N ALA A 31 -1.15 13.16 -2.60
CA ALA A 31 -2.60 13.41 -2.58
C ALA A 31 -3.01 14.56 -3.53
N GLU A 32 -2.23 15.63 -3.63
CA GLU A 32 -2.56 16.76 -4.51
C GLU A 32 -2.43 16.39 -5.99
N TYR A 33 -1.40 15.59 -6.32
CA TYR A 33 -1.23 15.06 -7.67
C TYR A 33 -2.34 14.07 -8.02
N ALA A 34 -2.78 13.24 -7.07
CA ALA A 34 -3.92 12.35 -7.23
C ALA A 34 -5.20 13.14 -7.59
N ARG A 35 -5.47 14.23 -6.87
CA ARG A 35 -6.63 15.09 -7.13
C ARG A 35 -6.57 15.68 -8.53
N LYS A 36 -5.40 16.15 -8.97
CA LYS A 36 -5.22 16.67 -10.34
C LYS A 36 -5.47 15.59 -11.40
N LEU A 37 -4.95 14.37 -11.21
CA LEU A 37 -5.17 13.24 -12.13
C LEU A 37 -6.65 12.85 -12.21
N ILE A 38 -7.33 12.83 -11.07
CA ILE A 38 -8.77 12.52 -10.99
C ILE A 38 -9.60 13.65 -11.60
N ALA A 39 -9.25 14.91 -11.37
CA ALA A 39 -9.94 16.07 -11.93
C ALA A 39 -9.88 16.11 -13.47
N GLY A 40 -8.79 15.62 -14.08
CA GLY A 40 -8.68 15.46 -15.53
C GLY A 40 -9.62 14.41 -16.13
N ASN A 41 -10.30 13.59 -15.30
CA ASN A 41 -11.20 12.53 -15.71
C ASN A 41 -12.59 12.71 -15.06
N PRO A 42 -13.55 13.34 -15.76
CA PRO A 42 -14.86 13.70 -15.17
C PRO A 42 -15.62 12.52 -14.53
N THR A 43 -15.48 11.32 -15.12
CA THR A 43 -16.10 10.08 -14.62
C THR A 43 -15.50 9.62 -13.30
N LEU A 44 -14.20 9.84 -13.08
CA LEU A 44 -13.50 9.50 -11.84
C LEU A 44 -13.76 10.55 -10.76
N ALA A 45 -13.80 11.84 -11.13
CA ALA A 45 -13.98 12.95 -10.20
C ALA A 45 -15.28 12.86 -9.38
N GLN A 46 -16.35 12.30 -9.94
CA GLN A 46 -17.63 12.15 -9.24
C GLN A 46 -17.65 11.00 -8.23
N ARG A 47 -16.76 10.00 -8.36
CA ARG A 47 -16.82 8.76 -7.57
C ARG A 47 -15.59 8.49 -6.72
N ILE A 48 -14.53 9.29 -6.86
CA ILE A 48 -13.29 9.15 -6.09
C ILE A 48 -13.05 10.42 -5.27
N THR A 49 -12.98 10.26 -3.96
CA THR A 49 -12.61 11.33 -3.03
C THR A 49 -11.22 11.06 -2.48
N VAL A 50 -10.30 12.00 -2.66
CA VAL A 50 -8.94 11.91 -2.12
C VAL A 50 -8.85 12.67 -0.79
N ILE A 51 -8.55 11.93 0.27
CA ILE A 51 -8.39 12.45 1.63
C ILE A 51 -6.90 12.45 1.96
N LYS A 52 -6.37 13.65 2.21
CA LYS A 52 -4.96 13.81 2.59
C LYS A 52 -4.82 13.64 4.10
N GLY A 53 -4.01 12.70 4.55
CA GLY A 53 -3.77 12.42 5.96
C GLY A 53 -3.39 10.97 6.22
N ARG A 54 -2.91 10.70 7.43
CA ARG A 54 -2.60 9.33 7.86
C ARG A 54 -3.89 8.58 8.17
N VAL A 55 -3.90 7.27 7.96
CA VAL A 55 -5.09 6.42 8.19
C VAL A 55 -5.55 6.47 9.65
N GLU A 56 -4.65 6.81 10.56
CA GLU A 56 -4.81 6.94 12.00
C GLU A 56 -5.50 8.27 12.40
N ASP A 57 -5.45 9.30 11.55
CA ASP A 57 -5.95 10.63 11.90
C ASP A 57 -7.19 11.06 11.09
N VAL A 58 -7.43 10.42 9.95
CA VAL A 58 -8.57 10.77 9.08
C VAL A 58 -9.86 10.15 9.57
N GLU A 59 -10.98 10.75 9.17
CA GLU A 59 -12.32 10.21 9.35
C GLU A 59 -13.00 10.01 8.00
N LEU A 60 -13.80 8.95 7.90
CA LEU A 60 -14.59 8.64 6.71
C LEU A 60 -16.08 8.77 7.03
N PRO A 61 -16.88 9.30 6.09
CA PRO A 61 -18.32 9.50 6.33
C PRO A 61 -19.10 8.19 6.45
N GLU A 62 -18.58 7.08 5.89
CA GLU A 62 -19.18 5.75 5.98
C GLU A 62 -18.11 4.65 6.01
N LYS A 63 -18.47 3.49 6.57
CA LYS A 63 -17.63 2.29 6.49
C LYS A 63 -17.67 1.71 5.07
N ALA A 64 -16.56 1.14 4.64
CA ALA A 64 -16.41 0.50 3.34
C ALA A 64 -16.71 -1.00 3.40
N ASP A 65 -17.22 -1.55 2.30
CA ASP A 65 -17.36 -3.00 2.10
C ASP A 65 -16.08 -3.65 1.58
N ILE A 66 -15.19 -2.85 1.00
CA ILE A 66 -13.93 -3.32 0.40
C ILE A 66 -12.80 -2.39 0.84
N LEU A 67 -11.73 -2.99 1.34
CA LEU A 67 -10.47 -2.35 1.65
C LEU A 67 -9.38 -2.91 0.71
N ILE A 68 -8.74 -2.04 -0.06
CA ILE A 68 -7.63 -2.41 -0.93
C ILE A 68 -6.40 -1.60 -0.53
N SER A 69 -5.27 -2.24 -0.36
CA SER A 69 -3.99 -1.56 -0.12
C SER A 69 -2.85 -2.42 -0.62
N GLU A 70 -1.66 -1.84 -0.69
CA GLU A 70 -0.41 -2.53 -0.99
C GLU A 70 0.48 -2.52 0.26
N PRO A 71 0.18 -3.34 1.29
CA PRO A 71 0.88 -3.28 2.58
C PRO A 71 2.20 -4.07 2.60
N MET A 72 2.63 -4.62 1.46
CA MET A 72 3.72 -5.59 1.38
C MET A 72 5.07 -4.87 1.29
N GLY A 73 5.89 -4.97 2.34
CA GLY A 73 7.29 -4.57 2.30
C GLY A 73 8.23 -5.74 2.05
N THR A 74 9.54 -5.49 2.18
CA THR A 74 10.57 -6.55 2.12
C THR A 74 10.27 -7.66 3.13
N LEU A 75 10.44 -8.93 2.75
CA LEU A 75 10.06 -10.10 3.57
C LEU A 75 8.60 -10.04 4.10
N LEU A 76 7.69 -9.41 3.35
CA LEU A 76 6.27 -9.23 3.66
C LEU A 76 5.94 -8.29 4.83
N VAL A 77 6.81 -8.20 5.84
CA VAL A 77 6.54 -7.48 7.11
C VAL A 77 7.44 -6.28 7.34
N ASN A 78 8.51 -6.11 6.56
CA ASN A 78 9.38 -4.96 6.73
C ASN A 78 8.62 -3.67 6.40
N GLU A 79 9.05 -2.54 6.97
CA GLU A 79 8.53 -1.17 6.69
C GLU A 79 7.18 -0.80 7.37
N ARG A 80 6.65 -1.64 8.28
CA ARG A 80 5.50 -1.33 9.16
C ARG A 80 4.18 -0.92 8.47
N MET A 81 4.06 -1.07 7.16
CA MET A 81 2.83 -0.74 6.42
C MET A 81 1.65 -1.67 6.76
N LEU A 82 1.93 -2.87 7.26
CA LEU A 82 0.90 -3.81 7.70
C LEU A 82 0.10 -3.27 8.90
N GLU A 83 0.71 -2.46 9.77
CA GLU A 83 0.06 -1.87 10.95
C GLU A 83 -1.07 -0.93 10.51
N SER A 84 -0.79 0.02 9.62
CA SER A 84 -1.80 0.93 9.08
C SER A 84 -2.88 0.18 8.29
N TYR A 85 -2.54 -0.94 7.63
CA TYR A 85 -3.55 -1.75 6.93
C TYR A 85 -4.54 -2.42 7.90
N VAL A 86 -4.06 -2.92 9.04
CA VAL A 86 -4.91 -3.48 10.10
C VAL A 86 -5.75 -2.39 10.76
N ILE A 87 -5.17 -1.21 11.03
CA ILE A 87 -5.90 -0.07 11.59
C ILE A 87 -7.03 0.37 10.64
N ALA A 88 -6.75 0.44 9.33
CA ALA A 88 -7.74 0.79 8.32
C ALA A 88 -8.90 -0.22 8.28
N ARG A 89 -8.60 -1.51 8.43
CA ARG A 89 -9.62 -2.57 8.56
C ARG A 89 -10.52 -2.30 9.75
N ASP A 90 -9.94 -2.12 10.94
CA ASP A 90 -10.71 -2.04 12.18
C ASP A 90 -11.56 -0.78 12.26
N ARG A 91 -11.02 0.35 11.78
CA ARG A 91 -11.74 1.63 11.77
C ARG A 91 -12.82 1.68 10.71
N PHE A 92 -12.48 1.25 9.50
CA PHE A 92 -13.24 1.67 8.33
C PHE A 92 -13.83 0.55 7.49
N LEU A 93 -13.54 -0.72 7.77
CA LEU A 93 -14.17 -1.84 7.08
C LEU A 93 -15.44 -2.28 7.85
N THR A 94 -16.48 -2.66 7.13
CA THR A 94 -17.64 -3.33 7.72
C THR A 94 -17.26 -4.73 8.23
N PRO A 95 -17.98 -5.31 9.22
CA PRO A 95 -17.69 -6.67 9.70
C PRO A 95 -17.76 -7.75 8.62
N THR A 96 -18.57 -7.52 7.58
CA THR A 96 -18.71 -8.39 6.40
C THR A 96 -17.83 -7.96 5.22
N GLY A 97 -17.00 -6.94 5.41
CA GLY A 97 -16.19 -6.35 4.37
C GLY A 97 -15.01 -7.23 3.98
N LYS A 98 -14.51 -7.04 2.76
CA LYS A 98 -13.44 -7.83 2.17
C LYS A 98 -12.15 -7.02 2.06
N MET A 99 -11.04 -7.70 2.31
CA MET A 99 -9.69 -7.14 2.19
C MET A 99 -8.98 -7.70 0.96
N PHE A 100 -8.27 -6.83 0.24
CA PHE A 100 -7.36 -7.22 -0.82
C PHE A 100 -6.01 -6.50 -0.65
N PRO A 101 -4.89 -7.24 -0.52
CA PRO A 101 -4.79 -8.70 -0.37
C PRO A 101 -5.30 -9.20 0.99
N GLY A 102 -5.96 -10.37 1.02
CA GLY A 102 -6.49 -10.96 2.25
C GLY A 102 -5.57 -11.97 2.95
N VAL A 103 -4.58 -12.53 2.24
CA VAL A 103 -3.66 -13.56 2.75
C VAL A 103 -2.27 -13.32 2.18
N GLY A 104 -1.25 -13.38 3.03
CA GLY A 104 0.16 -13.41 2.64
C GLY A 104 0.85 -14.67 3.19
N ARG A 105 1.79 -15.24 2.44
CA ARG A 105 2.59 -16.40 2.85
C ARG A 105 4.07 -16.12 2.61
N ILE A 106 4.91 -16.38 3.60
CA ILE A 106 6.36 -16.33 3.47
C ILE A 106 6.84 -17.75 3.23
N HIS A 107 7.60 -17.93 2.14
CA HIS A 107 8.27 -19.19 1.84
C HIS A 107 9.78 -18.97 1.98
N MET A 108 10.47 -19.92 2.61
CA MET A 108 11.92 -19.91 2.76
C MET A 108 12.46 -21.23 2.25
N ALA A 109 13.58 -21.18 1.54
CA ALA A 109 14.31 -22.36 1.08
C ALA A 109 15.81 -22.08 1.25
N PRO A 110 16.61 -23.07 1.69
CA PRO A 110 18.05 -22.94 1.69
C PRO A 110 18.56 -22.80 0.24
N PHE A 111 19.54 -21.94 0.03
CA PHE A 111 20.24 -21.81 -1.24
C PHE A 111 21.74 -21.64 -0.97
N THR A 112 22.56 -21.92 -1.98
CA THR A 112 24.00 -21.66 -1.97
C THR A 112 24.33 -20.86 -3.22
N ASP A 113 25.09 -19.78 -3.04
CA ASP A 113 25.61 -18.95 -4.14
C ASP A 113 27.03 -18.52 -3.76
N GLU A 114 28.01 -19.28 -4.28
CA GLU A 114 29.42 -19.07 -3.96
C GLU A 114 29.94 -17.74 -4.50
N TYR A 115 29.47 -17.31 -5.68
CA TYR A 115 29.87 -16.04 -6.27
C TYR A 115 29.39 -14.86 -5.43
N LEU A 116 28.10 -14.85 -5.06
CA LEU A 116 27.54 -13.82 -4.19
C LEU A 116 28.22 -13.82 -2.81
N PHE A 117 28.49 -15.01 -2.27
CA PHE A 117 29.19 -15.16 -0.99
C PHE A 117 30.60 -14.56 -1.05
N ILE A 118 31.39 -14.89 -2.08
CA ILE A 118 32.74 -14.36 -2.26
C ILE A 118 32.70 -12.84 -2.49
N GLU A 119 31.75 -12.32 -3.27
CA GLU A 119 31.61 -10.88 -3.49
C GLU A 119 31.31 -10.11 -2.19
N ILE A 120 30.36 -10.60 -1.39
CA ILE A 120 30.01 -9.97 -0.11
C ILE A 120 31.17 -10.10 0.88
N ALA A 121 31.83 -11.26 0.95
CA ALA A 121 32.98 -11.47 1.82
C ALA A 121 34.15 -10.54 1.46
N ASN A 122 34.45 -10.37 0.17
CA ASN A 122 35.50 -9.47 -0.31
C ASN A 122 35.20 -8.00 0.00
N LYS A 123 33.93 -7.58 -0.05
CA LYS A 123 33.52 -6.23 0.38
C LYS A 123 33.85 -5.98 1.85
N VAL A 124 33.62 -6.97 2.72
CA VAL A 124 33.94 -6.86 4.16
C VAL A 124 35.45 -6.84 4.40
N CYS A 125 36.21 -7.70 3.70
CA CYS A 125 37.67 -7.74 3.85
C CYS A 125 38.36 -6.47 3.33
N ASN A 126 37.89 -5.87 2.23
CA ASN A 126 38.49 -4.64 1.70
C ASN A 126 38.24 -3.39 2.55
N VAL A 127 37.23 -3.39 3.42
CA VAL A 127 36.99 -2.28 4.36
C VAL A 127 37.98 -2.30 5.53
N PHE A 128 38.47 -3.49 5.93
CA PHE A 128 39.49 -3.63 6.98
C PHE A 128 40.92 -3.34 6.52
N VAL A 129 41.17 -3.22 5.21
CA VAL A 129 42.49 -2.86 4.64
C VAL A 129 42.66 -1.34 4.47
N CYS A 130 41.59 -0.55 4.67
CA CYS A 130 41.61 0.92 4.57
C CYS A 130 41.46 1.66 5.92
N ILE A 131 41.60 0.98 7.05
CA ILE A 131 41.75 1.57 8.40
C ILE A 131 43.09 1.13 8.96
#